data_AF-A0A1H9SJR1-F1
#
_entry.id   AF-A0A1H9SJR1-F1
#
_cell.length_a   1.000
_cell.length_b   1.000
_cell.length_c   1.000
_cell.angle_alpha   90.00
_cell.angle_beta   90.00
_cell.angle_gamma   90.00
#
_symmetry.space_group_name_H-M   'P 1'
#
loop_
_entity.id
_entity.type
_entity.pdbx_description
1 polymer ?
#
loop_
_entity_poly.entity_id
_entity_poly.type
_entity_poly.pdbx_seq_one_letter_code
_entity_poly.pdbx_strand_id
1 'polypeptide(L)'
;MTATLDTTVTVSWGQIDHAATAVRQHMDRHTRLRVGSLGVHASGQGQGRVEVFVPAPDQPLACASLLAWLDTLDHATLVLRYCDDDPQARAYAYLSDGTPITVIAPLDQTRLYGVESDKTGEWVLHWLRLQAVDAAA
;
A
#
# COMPACT_ATOMS: atom_id res chain seq x y z
N MET A 1 25.21 34.64 12.46
CA MET A 1 24.90 33.21 12.27
C MET A 1 24.32 33.06 10.88
N THR A 2 25.09 32.51 9.96
CA THR A 2 24.67 32.29 8.56
C THR A 2 24.18 30.86 8.48
N ALA A 3 22.86 30.67 8.39
CA ALA A 3 22.30 29.35 8.15
C ALA A 3 22.53 29.00 6.68
N THR A 4 23.53 28.17 6.42
CA THR A 4 23.69 27.51 5.12
C THR A 4 22.52 26.54 4.98
N LEU A 5 21.52 26.91 4.17
CA LEU A 5 20.50 25.97 3.69
C LEU A 5 21.18 25.04 2.68
N ASP A 6 21.90 24.06 3.22
CA ASP A 6 22.55 23.03 2.45
C ASP A 6 21.61 21.83 2.36
N THR A 7 20.85 21.76 1.26
CA THR A 7 20.64 20.53 0.46
C THR A 7 19.61 20.82 -0.62
N THR A 8 20.08 21.04 -1.85
CA THR A 8 19.26 20.77 -3.02
C THR A 8 18.99 19.26 -3.02
N VAL A 9 17.82 18.85 -2.53
CA VAL A 9 17.37 17.46 -2.68
C VAL A 9 17.09 17.27 -4.16
N THR A 10 18.12 16.90 -4.93
CA THR A 10 17.97 16.56 -6.33
C THR A 10 17.28 15.21 -6.39
N VAL A 11 15.97 15.23 -6.63
CA VAL A 11 15.21 14.04 -6.95
C VAL A 11 15.79 13.42 -8.22
N SER A 12 16.22 12.17 -8.15
CA SER A 12 16.69 11.44 -9.33
C SER A 12 15.49 10.80 -10.02
N TRP A 13 15.21 11.21 -11.27
CA TRP A 13 14.23 10.53 -12.13
C TRP A 13 14.50 9.02 -12.24
N GLY A 14 15.78 8.61 -12.19
CA GLY A 14 16.15 7.20 -12.20
C GLY A 14 15.64 6.42 -10.99
N GLN A 15 15.48 7.04 -9.82
CA GLN A 15 14.85 6.38 -8.66
C GLN A 15 13.36 6.16 -8.88
N ILE A 16 12.67 7.12 -9.53
CA ILE A 16 11.25 7.00 -9.86
C ILE A 16 11.05 5.88 -10.87
N ASP A 17 11.84 5.87 -11.95
CA ASP A 17 11.77 4.85 -13.00
C ASP A 17 12.07 3.46 -12.45
N HIS A 18 13.07 3.34 -11.57
CA HIS A 18 13.41 2.09 -10.92
C HIS A 18 12.24 1.57 -10.06
N ALA A 19 11.69 2.41 -9.18
CA ALA A 19 10.61 2.03 -8.28
C ALA A 19 9.31 1.66 -9.04
N ALA A 20 8.97 2.41 -10.09
CA ALA A 20 7.84 2.07 -10.96
C ALA A 20 8.08 0.76 -11.73
N THR A 21 9.30 0.54 -12.22
CA THR A 21 9.70 -0.71 -12.89
C THR A 21 9.62 -1.90 -11.95
N ALA A 22 10.02 -1.74 -10.68
CA ALA A 22 9.93 -2.78 -9.65
C ALA A 22 8.49 -3.28 -9.47
N VAL A 23 7.53 -2.35 -9.35
CA VAL A 23 6.10 -2.69 -9.24
C VAL A 23 5.61 -3.41 -10.49
N ARG A 24 5.96 -2.91 -11.68
CA ARG A 24 5.58 -3.56 -12.94
C ARG A 24 6.11 -5.00 -13.01
N GLN A 25 7.40 -5.20 -12.71
CA GLN A 25 8.01 -6.53 -12.70
C GLN A 25 7.40 -7.47 -11.65
N HIS A 26 6.95 -6.92 -10.52
CA HIS A 26 6.20 -7.69 -9.52
C HIS A 26 4.83 -8.13 -10.07
N MET A 27 4.09 -7.21 -10.70
CA MET A 27 2.80 -7.53 -11.32
C MET A 27 2.93 -8.52 -12.48
N ASP A 28 3.99 -8.43 -13.28
CA ASP A 28 4.26 -9.37 -14.38
C ASP A 28 4.43 -10.81 -13.86
N ARG A 29 4.98 -10.98 -12.65
CA ARG A 29 5.09 -12.28 -11.97
C ARG A 29 3.78 -12.74 -11.33
N HIS A 30 2.87 -11.81 -11.04
CA HIS A 30 1.62 -12.06 -10.32
C HIS A 30 0.43 -11.43 -11.06
N THR A 31 -0.01 -12.09 -12.13
CA THR A 31 -1.00 -11.56 -13.11
C THR A 31 -2.39 -11.24 -12.55
N ARG A 32 -2.68 -11.70 -11.33
CA ARG A 32 -3.93 -11.40 -10.60
C ARG A 32 -3.91 -10.05 -9.88
N LEU A 33 -2.73 -9.45 -9.71
CA LEU A 33 -2.61 -8.15 -9.06
C LEU A 33 -3.21 -7.04 -9.92
N ARG A 34 -3.82 -6.08 -9.23
CA ARG A 34 -4.39 -4.88 -9.84
C ARG A 34 -3.92 -3.64 -9.10
N VAL A 35 -3.82 -2.54 -9.83
CA VAL A 35 -3.43 -1.22 -9.32
C VAL A 35 -4.47 -0.23 -9.81
N GLY A 36 -5.08 0.51 -8.88
CA GLY A 36 -5.94 1.64 -9.18
C GLY A 36 -5.10 2.91 -9.43
N SER A 37 -4.13 3.18 -8.54
CA SER A 37 -3.15 4.24 -8.74
C SER A 37 -1.80 3.91 -8.08
N LEU A 38 -0.76 4.58 -8.55
CA LEU A 38 0.63 4.38 -8.11
C LEU A 38 1.23 5.72 -7.67
N GLY A 39 1.63 5.82 -6.41
CA GLY A 39 2.44 6.91 -5.89
C GLY A 39 3.89 6.49 -5.79
N VAL A 40 4.82 7.29 -6.33
CA VAL A 40 6.26 7.02 -6.21
C VAL A 40 6.93 8.18 -5.48
N HIS A 41 7.61 7.86 -4.39
CA HIS A 41 8.31 8.83 -3.56
C HIS A 41 9.80 8.63 -3.73
N ALA A 42 10.46 9.59 -4.39
CA ALA A 42 11.91 9.66 -4.43
C ALA A 42 12.40 10.52 -3.25
N SER A 43 13.37 10.02 -2.50
CA SER A 43 14.11 10.79 -1.50
C SER A 43 15.55 10.98 -1.97
N GLY A 44 16.16 12.11 -1.61
CA GLY A 44 17.59 12.35 -1.87
C GLY A 44 18.53 11.42 -1.10
N GLN A 45 18.00 10.59 -0.20
CA GLN A 45 18.75 9.66 0.64
C GLN A 45 18.00 8.32 0.70
N GLY A 46 18.28 7.41 -0.24
CA GLY A 46 17.81 6.02 -0.19
C GLY A 46 17.18 5.49 -1.48
N GLN A 47 16.63 4.28 -1.39
CA GLN A 47 15.76 3.73 -2.43
C GLN A 47 14.41 4.46 -2.36
N GLY A 48 13.86 4.83 -3.53
CA GLY A 48 12.51 5.39 -3.59
C GLY A 48 11.48 4.40 -3.02
N ARG A 49 10.38 4.91 -2.45
CA ARG A 49 9.28 4.12 -1.91
C ARG A 49 8.08 4.19 -2.84
N VAL A 50 7.31 3.11 -2.91
CA VAL A 50 6.09 3.07 -3.69
C VAL A 50 4.86 2.91 -2.81
N GLU A 51 3.80 3.63 -3.15
CA GLU A 51 2.45 3.45 -2.63
C GLU A 51 1.56 2.93 -3.76
N VAL A 52 0.99 1.74 -3.57
CA VAL A 52 0.04 1.14 -4.50
C VAL A 52 -1.34 1.28 -3.91
N PHE A 53 -2.21 2.03 -4.56
CA PHE A 53 -3.63 2.04 -4.22
C PHE A 53 -4.32 0.96 -5.04
N VAL A 54 -4.97 0.01 -4.37
CA VAL A 54 -5.73 -1.03 -5.07
C VAL A 54 -7.02 -0.47 -5.66
N PRO A 55 -7.59 -1.08 -6.71
CA PRO A 55 -8.93 -0.71 -7.16
C PRO A 55 -9.96 -0.85 -6.04
N ALA A 56 -10.76 0.19 -5.84
CA ALA A 56 -11.74 0.26 -4.77
C ALA A 56 -13.07 0.87 -5.24
N PRO A 57 -13.79 0.22 -6.19
CA PRO A 57 -15.16 0.63 -6.52
C PRO A 57 -16.10 0.43 -5.32
N ASP A 58 -15.79 -0.54 -4.46
CA ASP A 58 -16.43 -0.78 -3.18
C ASP A 58 -15.43 -1.40 -2.17
N GLN A 59 -15.84 -1.45 -0.90
CA GLN A 59 -15.02 -1.98 0.19
C GLN A 59 -14.68 -3.47 0.05
N PRO A 60 -15.62 -4.37 -0.33
CA PRO A 60 -15.29 -5.78 -0.56
C PRO A 60 -14.18 -5.98 -1.59
N LEU A 61 -14.25 -5.31 -2.75
CA LEU A 61 -13.23 -5.45 -3.79
C LEU A 61 -11.90 -4.81 -3.37
N ALA A 62 -11.94 -3.70 -2.64
CA ALA A 62 -10.72 -3.10 -2.06
C ALA A 62 -10.02 -4.07 -1.10
N CYS A 63 -10.79 -4.72 -0.21
CA CYS A 63 -10.27 -5.72 0.72
C CYS A 63 -9.72 -6.95 -0.01
N ALA A 64 -10.46 -7.48 -1.00
CA ALA A 64 -10.03 -8.61 -1.82
C ALA A 64 -8.73 -8.30 -2.59
N SER A 65 -8.63 -7.08 -3.14
CA SER A 65 -7.44 -6.66 -3.89
C SER A 65 -6.22 -6.51 -2.98
N LEU A 66 -6.39 -5.98 -1.76
CA LEU A 66 -5.30 -5.90 -0.77
C LEU A 66 -4.85 -7.30 -0.32
N LEU A 67 -5.79 -8.23 -0.11
CA LEU A 67 -5.46 -9.62 0.22
C LEU A 67 -4.67 -10.30 -0.92
N ALA A 68 -5.08 -10.07 -2.18
CA ALA A 68 -4.36 -10.60 -3.33
C ALA A 68 -2.92 -10.06 -3.40
N TRP A 69 -2.70 -8.79 -3.05
CA TRP A 69 -1.35 -8.25 -2.89
C TRP A 69 -0.59 -8.90 -1.75
N LEU A 70 -1.22 -9.04 -0.57
CA LEU A 70 -0.62 -9.61 0.63
C LEU A 70 -0.08 -11.02 0.38
N ASP A 71 -0.80 -11.86 -0.38
CA ASP A 71 -0.39 -13.22 -0.74
C ASP A 71 0.90 -13.27 -1.59
N THR A 72 1.34 -12.14 -2.15
CA THR A 72 2.54 -12.04 -3.00
C THR A 72 3.71 -11.33 -2.33
N LEU A 73 3.49 -10.71 -1.16
CA LEU A 73 4.49 -9.92 -0.46
C LEU A 73 5.16 -10.76 0.62
N ASP A 74 6.48 -10.65 0.71
CA ASP A 74 7.24 -11.31 1.76
C ASP A 74 7.21 -10.48 3.05
N HIS A 75 6.98 -11.15 4.19
CA HIS A 75 6.98 -10.54 5.53
C HIS A 75 6.18 -9.22 5.68
N ALA A 76 5.02 -9.13 5.04
CA ALA A 76 4.21 -7.91 5.08
C ALA A 76 3.64 -7.63 6.49
N THR A 77 3.77 -6.38 6.94
CA THR A 77 3.10 -5.87 8.14
C THR A 77 1.78 -5.22 7.76
N LEU A 78 0.69 -5.68 8.36
CA LEU A 78 -0.66 -5.21 8.06
C LEU A 78 -1.17 -4.27 9.14
N VAL A 79 -1.74 -3.14 8.73
CA VAL A 79 -2.30 -2.10 9.60
C VAL A 79 -3.64 -1.65 9.04
N LEU A 80 -4.68 -1.62 9.88
CA LEU A 80 -5.90 -0.86 9.61
C LEU A 80 -5.74 0.46 10.35
N ARG A 81 -5.66 1.55 9.59
CA ARG A 81 -5.64 2.91 10.11
C ARG A 81 -7.06 3.43 10.18
N TYR A 82 -7.55 3.65 11.39
CA TYR A 82 -8.81 4.31 11.64
C TYR A 82 -8.61 5.82 11.55
N CYS A 83 -9.38 6.47 10.70
CA CYS A 83 -9.44 7.92 10.58
C CYS A 83 -10.86 8.27 10.14
N ASP A 84 -11.43 9.32 10.71
CA ASP A 84 -12.81 9.69 10.40
C ASP A 84 -12.98 10.10 8.93
N ASP A 85 -11.96 10.69 8.30
CA ASP A 85 -12.08 11.20 6.92
C ASP A 85 -11.48 10.27 5.86
N ASP A 86 -10.50 9.43 6.22
CA ASP A 86 -9.75 8.58 5.28
C ASP A 86 -9.27 7.26 5.93
N PRO A 87 -10.20 6.38 6.34
CA PRO A 87 -9.84 5.09 6.90
C PRO A 87 -9.29 4.17 5.82
N GLN A 88 -8.27 3.39 6.16
CA GLN A 88 -7.55 2.59 5.17
C GLN A 88 -6.86 1.38 5.78
N ALA A 89 -6.85 0.28 5.04
CA ALA A 89 -5.98 -0.86 5.32
C ALA A 89 -4.69 -0.75 4.51
N ARG A 90 -3.56 -1.00 5.15
CA ARG A 90 -2.22 -0.84 4.59
C ARG A 90 -1.38 -2.09 4.85
N ALA A 91 -0.75 -2.60 3.79
CA ALA A 91 0.29 -3.62 3.89
C ALA A 91 1.65 -2.99 3.59
N TYR A 92 2.55 -3.00 4.57
CA TYR A 92 3.93 -2.53 4.43
C TYR A 92 4.84 -3.72 4.17
N ALA A 93 5.64 -3.67 3.11
CA ALA A 93 6.57 -4.75 2.76
C ALA A 93 7.74 -4.23 1.92
N TYR A 94 8.54 -5.16 1.42
CA TYR A 94 9.57 -4.92 0.41
C TYR A 94 9.29 -5.79 -0.81
N LEU A 95 9.50 -5.24 -2.00
CA LEU A 95 9.56 -6.03 -3.22
C LEU A 95 10.85 -6.85 -3.27
N SER A 96 10.91 -7.82 -4.18
CA SER A 96 12.05 -8.74 -4.33
C SER A 96 13.39 -8.06 -4.61
N ASP A 97 13.38 -6.83 -5.14
CA ASP A 97 14.58 -6.02 -5.40
C ASP A 97 14.95 -5.10 -4.22
N GLY A 98 14.23 -5.21 -3.10
CA GLY A 98 14.40 -4.38 -1.91
C GLY A 98 13.63 -3.05 -1.95
N THR A 99 12.87 -2.76 -3.02
CA THR A 99 12.06 -1.53 -3.09
C THR A 99 10.98 -1.52 -2.00
N PRO A 100 10.96 -0.53 -1.09
CA PRO A 100 9.90 -0.41 -0.08
C PRO A 100 8.55 -0.17 -0.75
N ILE A 101 7.55 -0.94 -0.37
CA ILE A 101 6.18 -0.84 -0.90
C ILE A 101 5.16 -0.71 0.22
N THR A 102 4.12 0.09 -0.04
CA THR A 102 2.92 0.13 0.78
C THR A 102 1.71 -0.05 -0.11
N VAL A 103 0.98 -1.15 0.09
CA VAL A 103 -0.28 -1.39 -0.62
C VAL A 103 -1.42 -0.88 0.25
N ILE A 104 -2.31 -0.08 -0.32
CA ILE A 104 -3.34 0.68 0.37
C ILE A 104 -4.69 0.31 -0.21
N ALA A 105 -5.60 -0.16 0.65
CA ALA A 105 -7.03 -0.24 0.35
C ALA A 105 -7.75 0.88 1.11
N PRO A 106 -8.37 1.84 0.40
CA PRO A 106 -9.27 2.78 1.04
C PRO A 106 -10.51 2.03 1.56
N LEU A 107 -11.04 2.47 2.70
CA LEU A 107 -12.19 1.87 3.35
C LEU A 107 -13.33 2.89 3.44
N ASP A 108 -14.55 2.39 3.53
CA ASP A 108 -15.74 3.21 3.75
C ASP A 108 -15.94 3.37 5.26
N GLN A 109 -15.87 4.61 5.76
CA GLN A 109 -16.05 4.94 7.17
C GLN A 109 -17.37 4.36 7.73
N THR A 110 -18.43 4.34 6.92
CA THR A 110 -19.75 3.85 7.35
C THR A 110 -19.81 2.33 7.56
N ARG A 111 -18.76 1.61 7.12
CA ARG A 111 -18.68 0.14 7.15
C ARG A 111 -17.57 -0.38 8.08
N LEU A 112 -17.06 0.46 8.97
CA LEU A 112 -16.04 0.10 9.98
C LEU A 112 -16.65 -0.39 11.29
N TYR A 113 -17.71 -1.21 11.23
CA TYR A 113 -18.39 -1.69 12.42
C TYR A 113 -17.42 -2.41 13.37
N GLY A 114 -17.34 -1.95 14.62
CA GLY A 114 -16.47 -2.50 15.65
C GLY A 114 -14.99 -2.10 15.54
N VAL A 115 -14.65 -1.14 14.67
CA VAL A 115 -13.30 -0.57 14.56
C VAL A 115 -13.31 0.85 15.09
N GLU A 116 -12.74 1.04 16.28
CA GLU A 116 -12.73 2.33 16.98
C GLU A 116 -11.32 2.95 17.08
N SER A 117 -10.31 2.21 16.64
CA SER A 117 -8.91 2.61 16.69
C SER A 117 -8.09 1.81 15.69
N ASP A 118 -6.85 2.25 15.46
CA ASP A 118 -5.89 1.51 14.64
C ASP A 118 -5.74 0.07 15.13
N LYS A 119 -5.66 -0.86 14.17
CA LYS A 119 -5.46 -2.29 14.41
C LYS A 119 -4.29 -2.78 13.57
N THR A 120 -3.64 -3.86 14.01
CA THR A 120 -2.48 -4.42 13.30
C THR A 120 -2.51 -5.95 13.29
N GLY A 121 -1.73 -6.55 12.39
CA GLY A 121 -1.46 -7.99 12.36
C GLY A 121 -2.68 -8.86 12.04
N GLU A 122 -2.75 -10.02 12.69
CA GLU A 122 -3.75 -11.08 12.42
C GLU A 122 -5.20 -10.62 12.55
N TRP A 123 -5.49 -9.69 13.47
CA TRP A 123 -6.83 -9.14 13.61
C TRP A 123 -7.27 -8.45 12.30
N VAL A 124 -6.38 -7.66 11.70
CA VAL A 124 -6.68 -6.95 10.43
C VAL A 124 -6.82 -7.95 9.30
N LEU A 125 -5.98 -8.98 9.26
CA LEU A 125 -6.06 -10.03 8.26
C LEU A 125 -7.41 -10.75 8.30
N HIS A 126 -7.86 -11.11 9.50
CA HIS A 126 -9.17 -11.74 9.69
C HIS A 126 -10.30 -10.80 9.28
N TRP A 127 -10.24 -9.54 9.69
CA TRP A 127 -11.25 -8.54 9.32
C TRP A 127 -11.33 -8.34 7.81
N LEU A 128 -10.20 -8.19 7.11
CA LEU A 128 -10.17 -8.06 5.65
C LEU A 128 -10.81 -9.26 4.94
N ARG A 129 -10.54 -10.48 5.43
CA ARG A 129 -11.14 -11.71 4.87
C ARG A 129 -12.65 -11.73 5.03
N LEU A 130 -13.19 -11.23 6.15
CA LEU A 130 -14.63 -11.09 6.35
C LEU A 130 -15.24 -10.05 5.41
N GLN A 131 -14.57 -8.90 5.22
CA GLN A 131 -15.06 -7.85 4.33
C GLN A 131 -15.01 -8.25 2.84
N ALA A 132 -14.07 -9.11 2.45
CA ALA A 132 -13.88 -9.54 1.06
C ALA A 132 -14.90 -10.59 0.58
N VAL A 133 -15.75 -11.16 1.46
CA VAL A 133 -16.67 -12.27 1.12
C VAL A 133 -17.62 -11.91 -0.02
N ASP A 134 -18.13 -10.68 -0.04
CA ASP A 134 -19.09 -10.24 -1.06
C ASP A 134 -18.45 -9.90 -2.42
N ALA A 135 -17.11 -9.81 -2.51
CA ALA A 135 -16.41 -9.58 -3.77
C ALA A 135 -16.31 -10.84 -4.65
N ALA A 136 -16.63 -12.02 -4.10
CA ALA A 136 -16.58 -13.30 -4.80
C ALA A 136 -17.94 -13.76 -5.38
N ALA A 137 -19.00 -12.97 -5.18
CA ALA A 137 -20.35 -13.20 -5.70
C ALA A 137 -20.56 -12.46 -7.03
#